data_AF-A0A2N0R3V6-F1
#
_entry.id   AF-A0A2N0R3V6-F1
#
_cell.length_a   1.000
_cell.length_b   1.000
_cell.length_c   1.000
_cell.angle_alpha   90.00
_cell.angle_beta   90.00
_cell.angle_gamma   90.00
#
_symmetry.space_group_name_H-M   'P 1'
#
loop_
_entity.id
_entity.type
_entity.pdbx_description
1 polymer ?
#
loop_
_entity_poly.entity_id
_entity_poly.type
_entity_poly.pdbx_seq_one_letter_code
_entity_poly.pdbx_strand_id
1 'polypeptide(L)'
;MEILKNFSKLVIRNMVIYSKYIEKLLLASSKNPYIKKFSYKDSKGFHELGLMGKGILLNQDLKPWRYNRHFFSQAILSPKFANEALHLINKLFNELEGYWDKLYLKEGR
;
A
#
# COMPACT_ATOMS: atom_id res chain seq x y z
N MET A 1 -7.70 -6.81 -17.14
CA MET A 1 -6.28 -6.75 -17.57
C MET A 1 -5.77 -5.32 -17.73
N GLU A 2 -6.47 -4.43 -18.46
CA GLU A 2 -6.12 -3.00 -18.62
C GLU A 2 -5.94 -2.25 -17.29
N ILE A 3 -6.88 -2.43 -16.36
CA ILE A 3 -6.91 -1.77 -15.04
C ILE A 3 -5.69 -2.19 -14.19
N LEU A 4 -5.37 -3.49 -14.18
CA LEU A 4 -4.20 -4.04 -13.48
C LEU A 4 -2.88 -3.57 -14.11
N LYS A 5 -2.81 -3.49 -15.43
CA LYS A 5 -1.66 -2.91 -16.14
C LYS A 5 -1.49 -1.44 -15.81
N ASN A 6 -2.56 -0.66 -15.78
CA ASN A 6 -2.52 0.76 -15.42
C ASN A 6 -2.17 0.98 -13.94
N PHE A 7 -2.68 0.13 -13.04
CA PHE A 7 -2.30 0.14 -11.63
C PHE A 7 -0.81 -0.18 -11.45
N SER A 8 -0.30 -1.22 -12.09
CA SER A 8 1.12 -1.59 -12.07
C SER A 8 2.01 -0.48 -12.64
N LYS A 9 1.66 0.08 -13.81
CA LYS A 9 2.40 1.20 -14.43
C LYS A 9 2.40 2.45 -13.55
N LEU A 10 1.27 2.76 -12.92
CA LEU A 10 1.14 3.87 -11.96
C LEU A 10 1.99 3.62 -10.72
N VAL A 11 1.97 2.39 -10.17
CA VAL A 11 2.78 2.00 -9.00
C VAL A 11 4.27 2.10 -9.32
N ILE A 12 4.74 1.52 -10.42
CA ILE A 12 6.16 1.51 -10.82
C ILE A 12 6.65 2.92 -11.16
N ARG A 13 5.89 3.70 -11.94
CA ARG A 13 6.26 5.09 -12.29
C ARG A 13 6.27 6.00 -11.06
N ASN A 14 5.38 5.78 -10.10
CA ASN A 14 5.44 6.46 -8.81
C ASN A 14 6.64 5.97 -7.99
N MET A 15 6.96 4.67 -7.95
CA MET A 15 8.10 4.15 -7.17
C MET A 15 9.45 4.79 -7.58
N VAL A 16 9.68 4.97 -8.88
CA VAL A 16 10.94 5.49 -9.44
C VAL A 16 11.10 7.02 -9.23
N ILE A 17 10.02 7.79 -9.29
CA ILE A 17 10.06 9.25 -9.03
C ILE A 17 10.06 9.55 -7.52
N TYR A 18 9.53 8.64 -6.70
CA TYR A 18 9.25 8.91 -5.29
C TYR A 18 10.41 8.65 -4.33
N SER A 19 11.49 7.96 -4.66
CA SER A 19 12.52 7.58 -3.64
C SER A 19 12.92 8.73 -2.69
N LYS A 20 13.16 9.94 -3.22
CA LYS A 20 13.56 11.15 -2.44
C LYS A 20 12.42 11.84 -1.68
N TYR A 21 11.15 11.59 -2.03
CA TYR A 21 9.96 12.22 -1.44
C TYR A 21 9.06 11.22 -0.69
N ILE A 22 9.25 9.91 -0.89
CA ILE A 22 8.58 8.83 -0.16
C ILE A 22 8.96 8.94 1.30
N GLU A 23 10.23 9.20 1.63
CA GLU A 23 10.61 9.42 3.02
C GLU A 23 9.87 10.62 3.62
N LYS A 24 9.69 11.72 2.89
CA LYS A 24 8.93 12.89 3.38
C LYS A 24 7.43 12.63 3.48
N LEU A 25 6.85 11.88 2.56
CA LEU A 25 5.44 11.49 2.55
C LEU A 25 5.12 10.41 3.60
N LEU A 26 6.06 9.49 3.81
CA LEU A 26 5.99 8.40 4.79
C LEU A 26 6.56 8.81 6.16
N LEU A 27 7.28 9.93 6.24
CA LEU A 27 7.76 10.50 7.49
C LEU A 27 6.57 10.58 8.45
N ALA A 28 6.76 9.99 9.62
CA ALA A 28 5.72 9.82 10.63
C ALA A 28 5.25 11.15 11.25
N SER A 29 5.77 12.28 10.77
CA SER A 29 5.44 13.60 11.27
C SER A 29 4.01 13.98 10.90
N SER A 30 3.12 13.99 11.89
CA SER A 30 1.79 14.61 11.82
C SER A 30 1.84 16.12 11.55
N LYS A 31 3.04 16.71 11.56
CA LYS A 31 3.32 18.12 11.23
C LYS A 31 3.64 18.33 9.75
N ASN A 32 3.68 17.29 8.92
CA ASN A 32 3.85 17.45 7.47
C ASN A 32 2.52 17.91 6.83
N PRO A 33 2.45 19.12 6.23
CA PRO A 33 1.24 19.60 5.56
C PRO A 33 1.03 19.02 4.15
N TYR A 34 2.00 18.27 3.63
CA TYR A 34 1.96 17.75 2.27
C TYR A 34 1.08 16.49 2.19
N ILE A 35 -0.12 16.68 1.64
CA ILE A 35 -1.04 15.61 1.27
C ILE A 35 -0.97 15.34 -0.24
N LYS A 36 -1.13 14.07 -0.64
CA LYS A 36 -1.21 13.72 -2.07
C LYS A 36 -2.52 14.23 -2.64
N LYS A 37 -2.44 15.05 -3.69
CA LYS A 37 -3.57 15.44 -4.52
C LYS A 37 -3.48 14.69 -5.85
N PHE A 38 -4.58 14.06 -6.24
CA PHE A 38 -4.76 13.45 -7.56
C PHE A 38 -5.61 14.38 -8.41
N SER A 39 -5.25 14.54 -9.68
CA SER A 39 -6.14 15.12 -10.68
C SER A 39 -7.33 14.19 -10.90
N TYR A 40 -8.45 14.76 -11.39
CA TYR A 40 -9.63 14.00 -11.77
C TYR A 40 -9.29 12.92 -12.82
N LYS A 41 -8.44 13.24 -13.81
CA LYS A 41 -8.01 12.29 -14.85
C LYS A 41 -7.27 11.08 -14.25
N ASP A 42 -6.45 11.29 -13.24
CA ASP A 42 -5.67 10.23 -12.58
C ASP A 42 -6.47 9.44 -11.54
N SER A 43 -7.64 9.94 -11.14
CA SER A 43 -8.46 9.37 -10.08
C SER A 43 -9.83 8.84 -10.54
N LYS A 44 -10.14 8.92 -11.84
CA LYS A 44 -11.41 8.46 -12.42
C LYS A 44 -11.78 7.04 -11.97
N GLY A 45 -10.87 6.08 -12.10
CA GLY A 45 -11.14 4.69 -11.67
C GLY A 45 -11.36 4.55 -10.16
N PHE A 46 -10.69 5.35 -9.33
CA PHE A 46 -10.93 5.34 -7.88
C PHE A 46 -12.26 6.01 -7.50
N HIS A 47 -12.70 6.99 -8.29
CA HIS A 47 -13.99 7.64 -8.14
C HIS A 47 -15.13 6.67 -8.50
N GLU A 48 -15.00 5.95 -9.63
CA GLU A 48 -15.96 4.93 -10.08
C GLU A 48 -16.10 3.78 -9.07
N LEU A 49 -14.99 3.37 -8.43
CA LEU A 49 -15.01 2.35 -7.37
C LEU A 49 -15.47 2.89 -5.99
N GLY A 50 -15.77 4.20 -5.88
CA GLY A 50 -16.18 4.81 -4.61
C GLY A 50 -15.09 4.79 -3.53
N LEU A 51 -13.82 4.66 -3.92
CA LEU A 51 -12.65 4.61 -3.04
C LEU A 51 -12.02 5.99 -2.84
N MET A 52 -12.31 6.94 -3.74
CA MET A 52 -11.81 8.29 -3.69
C MET A 52 -12.23 9.00 -2.39
N GLY A 53 -11.31 9.76 -1.78
CA GLY A 53 -11.56 10.45 -0.52
C GLY A 53 -11.42 9.59 0.74
N LYS A 54 -11.14 8.27 0.60
CA LYS A 54 -11.08 7.34 1.74
C LYS A 54 -9.66 6.89 2.09
N GLY A 55 -9.46 6.46 3.34
CA GLY A 55 -8.20 5.90 3.82
C GLY A 55 -7.07 6.92 3.97
N ILE A 56 -5.82 6.46 3.81
CA ILE A 56 -4.61 7.30 3.89
C ILE A 56 -4.14 7.74 2.49
N LEU A 57 -4.31 6.88 1.48
CA LEU A 57 -3.73 7.11 0.15
C LEU A 57 -4.64 7.91 -0.78
N LEU A 58 -5.94 7.63 -0.77
CA LEU A 58 -6.92 8.24 -1.69
C LEU A 58 -7.69 9.41 -1.05
N ASN A 59 -7.46 9.64 0.23
CA ASN A 59 -8.01 10.78 0.94
C ASN A 59 -7.26 12.05 0.57
N GLN A 60 -7.99 13.01 0.00
CA GLN A 60 -7.45 14.30 -0.43
C GLN A 60 -7.73 15.42 0.58
N ASP A 61 -8.50 15.14 1.63
CA ASP A 61 -8.87 16.11 2.66
C ASP A 61 -7.92 16.02 3.85
N LEU A 62 -7.27 17.14 4.19
CA LEU A 62 -6.18 17.16 5.17
C LEU A 62 -6.61 16.70 6.57
N LYS A 63 -7.80 17.13 7.04
CA LYS A 63 -8.31 16.79 8.37
C LYS A 63 -8.55 15.28 8.55
N PRO A 64 -9.41 14.62 7.74
CA PRO A 64 -9.63 13.18 7.86
C PRO A 64 -8.38 12.37 7.50
N TRP A 65 -7.56 12.84 6.56
CA TRP A 65 -6.27 12.20 6.26
C TRP A 65 -5.34 12.17 7.47
N ARG A 66 -5.19 13.30 8.19
CA ARG A 66 -4.33 13.39 9.38
C ARG A 66 -4.81 12.47 10.49
N TYR A 67 -6.13 12.41 10.71
CA TYR A 67 -6.74 11.50 11.70
C TYR A 67 -6.48 10.03 11.33
N ASN A 68 -6.82 9.62 10.11
CA ASN A 68 -6.61 8.25 9.64
C ASN A 68 -5.14 7.86 9.75
N ARG A 69 -4.23 8.75 9.32
CA ARG A 69 -2.79 8.49 9.38
C ARG A 69 -2.30 8.34 10.82
N HIS A 70 -2.75 9.17 11.75
CA HIS A 70 -2.40 9.03 13.17
C HIS A 70 -2.86 7.67 13.72
N PHE A 71 -4.12 7.31 13.51
CA PHE A 71 -4.68 6.03 13.94
C PHE A 71 -3.89 4.84 13.37
N PHE A 72 -3.68 4.83 12.05
CA PHE A 72 -2.97 3.73 11.39
C PHE A 72 -1.50 3.63 11.81
N SER A 73 -0.79 4.76 11.93
CA SER A 73 0.60 4.75 12.40
C SER A 73 0.72 4.12 13.79
N GLN A 74 -0.18 4.45 14.71
CA GLN A 74 -0.18 3.87 16.05
C GLN A 74 -0.45 2.36 16.04
N ALA A 75 -1.37 1.91 15.18
CA ALA A 75 -1.68 0.49 15.05
C ALA A 75 -0.48 -0.32 14.50
N ILE A 76 0.12 0.13 13.39
CA ILE A 76 1.18 -0.61 12.70
C ILE A 76 2.55 -0.54 13.41
N LEU A 77 2.83 0.55 14.13
CA LEU A 77 4.07 0.70 14.90
C LEU A 77 3.99 0.02 16.26
N SER A 78 2.84 -0.56 16.63
CA SER A 78 2.74 -1.32 17.86
C SER A 78 3.62 -2.58 17.81
N PRO A 79 4.38 -2.89 18.87
CA PRO A 79 5.20 -4.12 18.91
C PRO A 79 4.37 -5.38 18.69
N LYS A 80 3.13 -5.38 19.18
CA LYS A 80 2.18 -6.48 18.98
C LYS A 80 1.89 -6.70 17.49
N PHE A 81 1.63 -5.64 16.73
CA PHE A 81 1.43 -5.76 15.29
C PHE A 81 2.68 -6.29 14.59
N ALA A 82 3.87 -5.78 14.93
CA ALA A 82 5.12 -6.23 14.31
C ALA A 82 5.39 -7.73 14.54
N ASN A 83 5.19 -8.22 15.76
CA ASN A 83 5.40 -9.63 16.09
C ASN A 83 4.41 -10.55 15.37
N GLU A 84 3.12 -10.19 15.35
CA GLU A 84 2.10 -10.98 14.65
C GLU A 84 2.29 -10.94 13.13
N ALA A 85 2.65 -9.77 12.59
CA ALA A 85 2.94 -9.63 11.17
C ALA A 85 4.11 -10.52 10.75
N LEU A 86 5.21 -10.54 11.51
CA LEU A 86 6.35 -11.42 11.24
C LEU A 86 5.96 -12.90 11.30
N HIS A 87 5.17 -13.30 12.31
CA HIS A 87 4.71 -14.68 12.42
C HIS A 87 3.84 -15.10 11.23
N LEU A 88 2.86 -14.26 10.86
CA LEU A 88 1.97 -14.51 9.73
C LEU A 88 2.72 -14.53 8.39
N ILE A 89 3.69 -13.63 8.19
CA ILE A 89 4.53 -13.60 6.99
C ILE A 89 5.26 -14.93 6.84
N ASN A 90 5.94 -15.40 7.89
CA ASN A 90 6.66 -16.67 7.84
C ASN A 90 5.74 -17.85 7.52
N LYS A 91 4.56 -17.90 8.15
CA LYS A 91 3.58 -18.95 7.87
C LYS A 91 3.12 -18.94 6.41
N LEU A 92 2.75 -17.77 5.89
CA LEU A 92 2.27 -17.62 4.51
C LEU A 92 3.36 -17.94 3.49
N PHE A 93 4.62 -17.57 3.76
CA PHE A 93 5.74 -17.92 2.89
C PHE A 93 5.99 -19.42 2.84
N ASN A 94 5.96 -20.11 3.98
CA ASN A 94 6.11 -21.56 4.00
C ASN A 94 4.96 -22.28 3.25
N GLU A 95 3.72 -21.77 3.38
CA GLU A 95 2.59 -22.29 2.60
C GLU A 95 2.78 -22.06 1.10
N LEU A 96 3.22 -20.86 0.69
CA LEU A 96 3.50 -20.51 -0.70
C LEU A 96 4.58 -21.40 -1.30
N GLU A 97 5.69 -21.60 -0.59
CA GLU A 97 6.78 -22.48 -1.00
C GLU A 97 6.29 -23.92 -1.20
N GLY A 98 5.50 -24.43 -0.26
CA GLY A 98 4.89 -25.75 -0.39
C GLY A 98 3.93 -25.89 -1.59
N TYR A 99 3.28 -24.80 -2.01
CA TYR A 99 2.51 -24.80 -3.26
C TYR A 99 3.41 -24.78 -4.50
N TRP A 100 4.49 -24.01 -4.48
CA TRP A 100 5.46 -23.98 -5.57
C TRP A 100 6.13 -25.33 -5.77
N ASP A 101 6.51 -26.02 -4.70
CA ASP A 101 7.06 -27.37 -4.76
C ASP A 101 6.08 -28.34 -5.42
N LYS A 102 4.79 -28.27 -5.07
CA LYS A 102 3.76 -29.12 -5.68
C LYS A 102 3.55 -28.85 -7.17
N LEU A 103 3.64 -27.60 -7.58
CA LEU A 103 3.43 -27.20 -8.97
C LEU A 103 4.63 -27.55 -9.84
N TYR A 104 5.85 -27.28 -9.36
CA TYR A 104 7.05 -27.31 -10.21
C TYR A 104 7.97 -28.52 -9.99
N LEU A 105 7.85 -29.26 -8.88
CA LEU A 105 8.67 -30.45 -8.62
C LEU A 105 7.95 -31.78 -8.91
N LYS A 106 6.63 -31.76 -9.20
CA LYS A 106 5.86 -32.98 -9.55
C LYS A 106 5.65 -33.22 -11.05
N GLU A 107 5.90 -32.24 -11.92
CA GLU A 107 5.79 -32.41 -13.39
C GLU A 107 7.06 -32.95 -14.07
N GLY A 108 8.12 -33.23 -13.30
CA GLY A 108 9.40 -33.74 -13.80
C GLY A 108 9.68 -35.24 -13.58
N ARG A 109 8.66 -36.06 -13.29
CA ARG A 109 8.81 -37.54 -13.22
C ARG A 109 7.83 -38.24 -14.13
#